data_AF-A0A3S3JXM6-F1
#
_entry.id   AF-A0A3S3JXM6-F1
#
_cell.length_a   1.000
_cell.length_b   1.000
_cell.length_c   1.000
_cell.angle_alpha   90.00
_cell.angle_beta   90.00
_cell.angle_gamma   90.00
#
_symmetry.space_group_name_H-M   'P 1'
#
loop_
_entity.id
_entity.type
_entity.pdbx_description
1 polymer ?
#
loop_
_entity_poly.entity_id
_entity_poly.type
_entity_poly.pdbx_seq_one_letter_code
_entity_poly.pdbx_strand_id
1 'polypeptide(L)'
;MIEDKVYAARSILVVGAHAFDAEVIAGPLAAAAAKGGVQVTFLHLSMGEQGHPCLIPEHYSGQKEDEAAKAAARLGVDMRKMKLRDAFLPNDNATALQVCDVIREVQPEVVIT
;
A
#
# COMPACT_ATOMS: atom_id res chain seq x y z
N MET A 1 -15.53 -18.32 8.00
CA MET A 1 -15.67 -17.73 6.66
C MET A 1 -14.45 -16.86 6.39
N ILE A 2 -14.26 -16.34 5.17
CA ILE A 2 -13.09 -15.48 4.89
C ILE A 2 -13.17 -14.19 5.71
N GLU A 3 -14.37 -13.68 5.98
CA GLU A 3 -14.56 -12.48 6.80
C GLU A 3 -14.03 -12.67 8.23
N ASP A 4 -14.28 -13.83 8.85
CA ASP A 4 -13.81 -14.11 10.21
C ASP A 4 -12.27 -14.04 10.30
N LYS A 5 -11.57 -14.49 9.25
CA LYS A 5 -10.10 -14.41 9.20
C LYS A 5 -9.62 -12.97 9.06
N VAL A 6 -10.31 -12.16 8.26
CA VAL A 6 -9.98 -10.73 8.09
C VAL A 6 -10.21 -9.95 9.38
N TYR A 7 -11.34 -10.18 10.06
CA TYR A 7 -11.67 -9.47 11.30
C TYR A 7 -10.88 -9.94 12.52
N ALA A 8 -10.35 -11.18 12.51
CA ALA A 8 -9.49 -11.70 13.55
C ALA A 8 -7.99 -11.45 13.31
N ALA A 9 -7.60 -10.90 12.15
CA ALA A 9 -6.21 -10.69 11.79
C ALA A 9 -5.53 -9.70 12.73
N ARG A 10 -4.30 -10.01 13.14
CA ARG A 10 -3.46 -9.12 13.95
C ARG A 10 -2.51 -8.26 13.12
N SER A 11 -2.26 -8.65 11.88
CA SER A 11 -1.48 -7.89 10.92
C SER A 11 -2.08 -8.01 9.51
N ILE A 12 -2.16 -6.89 8.79
CA ILE A 12 -2.72 -6.80 7.44
C ILE A 12 -1.76 -6.03 6.54
N LEU A 13 -1.47 -6.58 5.35
CA LEU A 13 -0.78 -5.90 4.27
C LEU A 13 -1.76 -5.61 3.15
N VAL A 14 -1.89 -4.35 2.74
CA VAL A 14 -2.70 -3.96 1.56
C VAL A 14 -1.74 -3.51 0.48
N VAL A 15 -1.78 -4.16 -0.68
CA VAL A 15 -0.88 -3.87 -1.80
C VAL A 15 -1.65 -3.14 -2.90
N GLY A 16 -1.14 -2.01 -3.34
CA GLY A 16 -1.68 -1.22 -4.44
C GLY A 16 -0.60 -0.92 -5.48
N ALA A 17 -0.98 -0.88 -6.76
CA ALA A 17 -0.04 -0.55 -7.84
C ALA A 17 0.46 0.89 -7.73
N HIS A 18 -0.43 1.80 -7.33
CA HIS A 18 -0.17 3.23 -7.20
C HIS A 18 -0.41 3.69 -5.75
N ALA A 19 0.20 4.83 -5.39
CA ALA A 19 -0.27 5.57 -4.22
C ALA A 19 -1.76 5.91 -4.39
N PHE A 20 -2.57 5.70 -3.34
CA PHE A 20 -4.03 5.80 -3.29
C PHE A 20 -4.83 4.51 -3.58
N ASP A 21 -4.25 3.49 -4.22
CA ASP A 21 -4.98 2.24 -4.49
C ASP A 21 -5.35 1.52 -3.17
N ALA A 22 -4.38 1.33 -2.27
CA ALA A 22 -4.58 0.64 -1.00
C ALA A 22 -5.59 1.38 -0.09
N GLU A 23 -5.53 2.71 -0.11
CA GLU A 23 -6.45 3.60 0.59
C GLU A 23 -7.89 3.45 0.08
N VAL A 24 -8.08 3.33 -1.23
CA VAL A 24 -9.41 3.15 -1.83
C VAL A 24 -9.94 1.73 -1.59
N ILE A 25 -9.10 0.72 -1.75
CA ILE A 25 -9.48 -0.70 -1.60
C ILE A 25 -9.89 -1.00 -0.15
N ALA A 26 -9.09 -0.54 0.82
CA ALA A 26 -9.21 -0.97 2.20
C ALA A 26 -9.15 0.15 3.25
N GLY A 27 -9.15 1.44 2.87
CA GLY A 27 -8.99 2.55 3.82
C GLY A 27 -9.95 2.51 5.03
N PRO A 28 -11.27 2.32 4.85
CA PRO A 28 -12.20 2.20 5.97
C PRO A 28 -11.92 0.98 6.88
N LEU A 29 -11.57 -0.16 6.28
CA LEU A 29 -11.18 -1.38 7.01
C LEU A 29 -9.90 -1.13 7.81
N ALA A 30 -8.89 -0.55 7.17
CA ALA A 30 -7.59 -0.23 7.75
C ALA A 30 -7.73 0.70 8.96
N ALA A 31 -8.52 1.77 8.85
CA ALA A 31 -8.78 2.67 9.98
C ALA A 31 -9.49 1.97 11.15
N ALA A 32 -10.50 1.13 10.86
CA ALA A 32 -11.21 0.39 11.89
C ALA A 32 -10.29 -0.63 12.59
N ALA A 33 -9.49 -1.36 11.81
CA ALA A 33 -8.53 -2.35 12.30
C ALA A 33 -7.42 -1.70 13.15
N ALA A 34 -6.81 -0.61 12.65
CA ALA A 34 -5.78 0.14 13.38
C ALA A 34 -6.30 0.69 14.71
N LYS A 35 -7.53 1.23 14.74
CA LYS A 35 -8.19 1.66 15.98
C LYS A 35 -8.39 0.51 16.97
N GLY A 36 -8.55 -0.73 16.47
CA GLY A 36 -8.63 -1.96 17.25
C GLY A 36 -7.27 -2.54 17.66
N GLY A 37 -6.16 -1.90 17.30
CA GLY A 37 -4.79 -2.35 17.63
C GLY A 37 -4.18 -3.35 16.64
N VAL A 38 -4.82 -3.55 15.48
CA VAL A 38 -4.26 -4.36 14.39
C VAL A 38 -3.15 -3.58 13.68
N GLN A 39 -2.04 -4.22 13.36
CA GLN A 39 -0.97 -3.62 12.56
C GLN A 39 -1.38 -3.65 11.09
N VAL A 40 -1.47 -2.48 10.45
CA VAL A 40 -1.82 -2.39 9.02
C VAL A 40 -0.71 -1.68 8.29
N THR A 41 -0.27 -2.24 7.17
CA THR A 41 0.72 -1.64 6.28
C THR A 41 0.14 -1.50 4.88
N PHE A 42 0.23 -0.30 4.30
CA PHE A 42 0.00 -0.08 2.87
C PHE A 42 1.32 -0.21 2.11
N LEU A 43 1.31 -0.97 1.01
CA LEU A 43 2.42 -1.11 0.09
C LEU A 43 2.04 -0.54 -1.27
N HIS A 44 2.71 0.51 -1.69
CA HIS A 44 2.54 1.11 -3.01
C HIS A 44 3.70 0.68 -3.92
N LEU A 45 3.40 0.05 -5.06
CA LEU A 45 4.42 -0.43 -5.99
C LEU A 45 5.10 0.72 -6.76
N SER A 46 4.30 1.72 -7.14
CA SER A 46 4.70 3.00 -7.73
C SER A 46 4.00 4.14 -7.02
N MET A 47 4.41 5.38 -7.29
CA MET A 47 3.72 6.56 -6.76
C MET A 47 2.56 7.03 -7.63
N GLY A 48 2.27 6.35 -8.74
CA GLY A 48 1.25 6.82 -9.68
C GLY A 48 1.68 8.10 -10.39
N GLU A 49 2.99 8.27 -10.59
CA GLU A 49 3.57 9.54 -11.04
C GLU A 49 3.23 9.95 -12.48
N GLN A 50 2.64 9.07 -13.29
CA GLN A 50 2.10 9.38 -14.62
C GLN A 50 0.65 9.87 -14.57
N GLY A 51 0.02 9.87 -13.40
CA GLY A 51 -1.40 10.20 -13.24
C GLY A 51 -1.74 11.69 -13.36
N HIS A 52 -0.76 12.59 -13.47
CA HIS A 52 -1.01 14.02 -13.57
C HIS A 52 -0.83 14.55 -15.01
N PRO A 53 -1.82 15.25 -15.60
CA PRO A 53 -1.77 15.64 -17.01
C PRO A 53 -0.72 16.71 -17.35
N CYS A 54 -0.32 17.53 -16.37
CA CYS A 54 0.58 18.68 -16.60
C CYS A 54 1.88 18.69 -15.78
N LEU A 55 1.98 17.88 -14.72
CA LEU A 55 3.15 17.89 -13.84
C LEU A 55 4.12 16.85 -14.36
N ILE A 56 5.42 17.15 -14.28
CA ILE A 56 6.43 16.15 -14.58
C ILE A 56 6.38 15.04 -13.52
N PRO A 57 6.64 13.78 -13.89
CA PRO A 57 6.53 12.64 -12.98
C PRO A 57 7.31 12.81 -11.67
N GLU A 58 8.50 13.41 -11.72
CA GLU A 58 9.34 13.59 -10.53
C GLU A 58 8.67 14.48 -9.47
N HIS A 59 8.02 15.56 -9.90
CA HIS A 59 7.30 16.46 -8.99
C HIS A 59 6.02 15.82 -8.48
N TYR A 60 5.28 15.12 -9.35
CA TYR A 60 4.04 14.48 -8.94
C TYR A 60 4.30 13.29 -8.00
N SER A 61 5.36 12.51 -8.23
CA SER A 61 5.81 11.47 -7.30
C SER A 61 6.05 12.03 -5.90
N GLY A 62 6.76 13.16 -5.78
CA GLY A 62 7.00 13.81 -4.49
C GLY A 62 5.69 14.23 -3.79
N GLN A 63 4.75 14.79 -4.54
CA GLN A 63 3.41 15.10 -4.01
C GLN A 63 2.68 13.84 -3.52
N LYS A 64 2.69 12.77 -4.31
CA LYS A 64 2.02 11.50 -3.98
C LYS A 64 2.62 10.82 -2.76
N GLU A 65 3.93 10.91 -2.56
CA GLU A 65 4.60 10.46 -1.34
C GLU A 65 4.12 11.22 -0.10
N ASP A 66 4.06 12.54 -0.18
CA ASP A 66 3.56 13.39 0.91
C ASP A 66 2.08 13.12 1.22
N GLU A 67 1.25 12.92 0.19
CA GLU A 67 -0.16 12.57 0.33
C GLU A 67 -0.35 11.20 1.00
N ALA A 68 0.38 10.17 0.53
CA ALA A 68 0.33 8.83 1.10
C ALA A 68 0.80 8.83 2.57
N ALA A 69 1.86 9.56 2.90
CA ALA A 69 2.35 9.69 4.27
C ALA A 69 1.33 10.34 5.20
N LYS A 70 0.66 11.40 4.73
CA LYS A 70 -0.42 12.05 5.48
C LYS A 70 -1.63 11.12 5.65
N ALA A 71 -1.99 10.36 4.62
CA ALA A 71 -3.08 9.39 4.69
C ALA A 71 -2.77 8.29 5.70
N ALA A 72 -1.58 7.68 5.63
CA ALA A 72 -1.12 6.65 6.55
C ALA A 72 -1.14 7.16 8.02
N ALA A 73 -0.56 8.33 8.27
CA ALA A 73 -0.57 8.97 9.58
C ALA A 73 -1.99 9.26 10.09
N ARG A 74 -2.90 9.68 9.20
CA ARG A 74 -4.29 9.99 9.57
C ARG A 74 -5.08 8.75 9.95
N LEU A 75 -4.82 7.63 9.30
CA LEU A 75 -5.47 6.34 9.53
C LEU A 75 -4.82 5.55 10.67
N GLY A 76 -3.61 5.92 11.09
CA GLY A 76 -2.86 5.20 12.12
C GLY A 76 -2.24 3.91 11.60
N VAL A 77 -1.82 3.89 10.33
CA VAL A 77 -1.24 2.73 9.63
C VAL A 77 0.16 3.05 9.14
N ASP A 78 0.94 2.02 8.87
CA ASP A 78 2.25 2.14 8.24
C ASP A 78 2.13 2.22 6.72
N MET A 79 3.11 2.82 6.07
CA MET A 79 3.24 2.77 4.60
C MET A 79 4.64 2.35 4.18
N ARG A 80 4.72 1.65 3.06
CA ARG A 80 5.92 1.28 2.34
C ARG A 80 5.72 1.62 0.87
N LYS A 81 6.81 2.01 0.21
CA LYS A 81 6.84 2.23 -1.23
C LYS A 81 7.95 1.42 -1.87
N MET A 82 7.68 0.92 -3.06
CA MET A 82 8.71 0.46 -3.97
C MET A 82 9.07 1.58 -4.95
N LYS A 83 10.11 1.37 -5.75
CA LYS A 83 10.58 2.34 -6.75
C LYS A 83 10.31 1.80 -8.17
N LEU A 84 9.16 1.16 -8.36
CA LEU A 84 8.75 0.73 -9.69
C LEU A 84 8.09 1.91 -10.41
N ARG A 85 8.26 1.94 -11.72
CA ARG A 85 7.81 3.06 -12.55
C ARG A 85 6.34 2.89 -12.91
N ASP A 86 5.54 3.91 -12.64
CA ASP A 86 4.13 3.96 -12.99
C ASP A 86 3.95 3.80 -14.52
N ALA A 87 2.86 3.14 -14.92
CA ALA A 87 2.52 2.67 -16.27
C ALA A 87 3.48 1.62 -16.88
N PHE A 88 4.56 1.24 -16.18
CA PHE A 88 5.56 0.28 -16.65
C PHE A 88 5.92 -0.78 -15.60
N LEU A 89 4.96 -1.14 -14.73
CA LEU A 89 5.16 -2.19 -13.72
C LEU A 89 5.47 -3.54 -14.39
N PRO A 90 6.64 -4.15 -14.12
CA PRO A 90 6.96 -5.46 -14.69
C PRO A 90 6.11 -6.55 -14.05
N ASN A 91 5.59 -7.47 -14.87
CA ASN A 91 4.98 -8.71 -14.39
C ASN A 91 6.00 -9.86 -14.51
N ASP A 92 6.99 -9.85 -13.62
CA ASP A 92 8.07 -10.83 -13.61
C ASP A 92 8.40 -11.34 -12.19
N ASN A 93 9.19 -12.41 -12.14
CA ASN A 93 9.62 -13.02 -10.88
C ASN A 93 10.50 -12.08 -10.05
N ALA A 94 11.25 -11.18 -10.68
CA ALA A 94 12.10 -10.22 -9.97
C ALA A 94 11.25 -9.23 -9.16
N THR A 95 10.15 -8.76 -9.73
CA THR A 95 9.17 -7.90 -9.07
C THR A 95 8.42 -8.66 -7.98
N ALA A 96 7.99 -9.89 -8.27
CA ALA A 96 7.34 -10.75 -7.29
C ALA A 96 8.22 -11.03 -6.05
N LEU A 97 9.54 -11.21 -6.25
CA LEU A 97 10.49 -11.41 -5.16
C LEU A 97 10.67 -10.16 -4.30
N GLN A 98 10.65 -8.96 -4.89
CA GLN A 98 10.69 -7.71 -4.09
C GLN A 98 9.45 -7.56 -3.20
N VAL A 99 8.26 -7.91 -3.71
CA VAL A 99 7.04 -7.94 -2.89
C VAL A 99 7.14 -9.04 -1.82
N CYS A 100 7.72 -10.19 -2.15
CA CYS A 100 7.96 -11.29 -1.21
C CYS A 100 8.84 -10.84 -0.03
N ASP A 101 9.85 -10.00 -0.27
CA ASP A 101 10.70 -9.48 0.80
C ASP A 101 9.90 -8.58 1.76
N VAL A 102 9.01 -7.73 1.25
CA VAL A 102 8.09 -6.95 2.10
C VAL A 102 7.17 -7.87 2.90
N ILE A 103 6.62 -8.91 2.29
CA ILE A 103 5.78 -9.90 2.98
C ILE A 103 6.56 -10.60 4.11
N ARG A 104 7.81 -10.97 3.88
CA ARG A 104 8.68 -11.61 4.89
C ARG A 104 9.00 -10.67 6.05
N GLU A 105 9.20 -9.38 5.76
CA GLU A 105 9.49 -8.38 6.79
C GLU A 105 8.25 -8.01 7.62
N VAL A 106 7.09 -7.84 6.98
CA VAL A 106 5.84 -7.43 7.64
C VAL A 106 5.13 -8.61 8.30
N GLN A 107 5.34 -9.83 7.81
CA GLN A 107 4.65 -11.05 8.25
C GLN A 107 3.12 -10.87 8.41
N PRO A 108 2.41 -10.43 7.35
CA PRO A 108 0.98 -10.22 7.44
C PRO A 108 0.22 -11.55 7.61
N GLU A 109 -0.80 -11.59 8.47
CA GLU A 109 -1.74 -12.71 8.55
C GLU A 109 -2.73 -12.69 7.37
N VAL A 110 -3.02 -11.50 6.83
CA VAL A 110 -3.89 -11.28 5.67
C VAL A 110 -3.24 -10.31 4.68
N VAL A 111 -3.30 -10.66 3.40
CA VAL A 111 -2.93 -9.78 2.29
C VAL A 111 -4.18 -9.39 1.50
N ILE A 112 -4.34 -8.11 1.20
CA ILE A 112 -5.42 -7.54 0.38
C ILE A 112 -4.77 -6.88 -0.84
N THR A 113 -5.31 -7.10 -2.04
CA THR A 113 -4.80 -6.60 -3.32
C THR A 113 -5.93 -6.18 -4.23
#